data_AF-A0A284RY20-F1
#
_entry.id   AF-A0A284RY20-F1
#
_cell.length_a   1.000
_cell.length_b   1.000
_cell.length_c   1.000
_cell.angle_alpha   90.00
_cell.angle_beta   90.00
_cell.angle_gamma   90.00
#
_symmetry.space_group_name_H-M   'P 1'
#
loop_
_entity.id
_entity.type
_entity.pdbx_description
1 polymer ?
#
loop_
_entity_poly.entity_id
_entity_poly.type
_entity_poly.pdbx_seq_one_letter_code
_entity_poly.pdbx_strand_id
1 'polypeptide(L)'
;MDFDLESLVNVEQTFYDSGYQDGFEHGRIHGLIEGRALGREKGFEMWEELGFYEGFAKTWRAIYVKQGKDDSRALNHIRHLLDLISQFPKENPSASDTSSSLDISRILRQIRSRYKALCSTLGVTASLRAADSADDSVEQSAARKPSVWPLETPKQQDLSF
;
A
#
# COMPACT_ATOMS: atom_id res chain seq x y z
N MET A 1 43.71 37.09 36.94
CA MET A 1 42.76 36.32 36.11
C MET A 1 41.50 36.20 36.94
N ASP A 2 40.43 36.90 36.59
CA ASP A 2 39.14 36.67 37.23
C ASP A 2 38.59 35.35 36.68
N PHE A 3 38.44 34.38 37.57
CA PHE A 3 37.85 33.09 37.26
C PHE A 3 36.35 33.22 37.43
N ASP A 4 35.61 33.15 36.32
CA ASP A 4 34.17 33.29 36.31
C ASP A 4 33.49 32.00 36.80
N LEU A 5 33.16 31.96 38.09
CA LEU A 5 32.48 30.85 38.75
C LEU A 5 31.02 30.67 38.27
N GLU A 6 30.40 31.69 37.67
CA GLU A 6 29.04 31.59 37.11
C GLU A 6 29.03 30.69 35.85
N SER A 7 30.10 30.76 35.05
CA SER A 7 30.27 29.87 33.90
C SER A 7 30.23 28.39 34.31
N LEU A 8 30.86 28.03 35.45
CA LEU A 8 30.94 26.66 35.95
C LEU A 8 29.60 26.12 36.45
N VAL A 9 28.74 27.00 36.98
CA VAL A 9 27.37 26.65 37.40
C VAL A 9 26.48 26.35 36.19
N ASN A 10 26.71 27.03 35.06
CA ASN A 10 25.90 26.89 33.84
C ASN A 10 26.47 25.89 32.81
N VAL A 11 27.58 25.22 33.11
CA VAL A 11 28.23 24.25 32.21
C VAL A 11 27.28 23.12 31.80
N GLU A 12 26.54 22.54 32.75
CA GLU A 12 25.61 21.44 32.47
C GLU A 12 24.49 21.87 31.52
N GLN A 13 23.85 23.01 31.82
CA GLN A 13 22.79 23.56 30.99
C GLN A 13 23.29 23.90 29.59
N THR A 14 24.50 24.45 29.47
CA THR A 14 25.10 24.79 28.17
C THR A 14 25.35 23.54 27.31
N PHE A 15 25.86 22.46 27.91
CA PHE A 15 26.05 21.20 27.18
C PHE A 15 24.71 20.52 26.84
N TYR A 16 23.71 20.61 27.73
CA TYR A 16 22.36 20.14 27.45
C TYR A 16 21.74 20.87 26.28
N ASP A 17 21.73 22.21 26.30
CA ASP A 17 21.13 23.04 25.26
C ASP A 17 21.86 22.83 23.92
N SER A 18 23.19 22.73 23.95
CA SER A 18 23.99 22.44 22.76
C SER A 18 23.69 21.06 22.18
N GLY A 19 23.59 20.02 23.02
CA GLY A 19 23.27 18.66 22.58
C GLY A 19 21.83 18.52 22.10
N TYR A 20 20.88 19.21 22.75
CA TYR A 20 19.50 19.27 22.31
C TYR A 20 19.36 19.96 20.95
N GLN A 21 20.00 21.12 20.78
CA GLN A 21 19.95 21.87 19.52
C GLN A 21 20.55 21.05 18.36
N ASP A 22 21.71 20.43 18.57
CA ASP A 22 22.35 19.59 17.57
C ASP A 22 21.50 18.36 17.23
N GLY A 23 20.98 17.67 18.25
CA GLY A 23 20.09 16.52 18.07
C GLY A 23 18.78 16.90 17.38
N PHE A 24 18.20 18.06 17.69
CA PHE A 24 16.98 18.56 17.07
C PHE A 24 17.22 18.95 15.60
N GLU A 25 18.30 19.67 15.31
CA GLU A 25 18.65 20.05 13.93
C GLU A 25 18.92 18.81 13.07
N HIS A 26 19.67 17.85 13.60
CA HIS A 26 19.93 16.58 12.95
C HIS A 26 18.62 15.78 12.74
N GLY A 27 17.81 15.62 13.79
CA GLY A 27 16.53 14.92 13.74
C GLY A 27 15.55 15.56 12.76
N ARG A 28 15.53 16.89 12.66
CA ARG A 28 14.71 17.61 11.69
C ARG A 28 15.10 17.31 10.25
N ILE A 29 16.40 17.27 9.95
CA ILE A 29 16.90 16.95 8.60
C ILE A 29 16.59 15.49 8.25
N HIS A 30 16.92 14.56 9.16
CA HIS A 30 16.69 13.13 8.94
C HIS A 30 15.19 12.81 8.83
N GLY A 31 14.36 13.36 9.70
CA GLY A 31 12.91 13.18 9.65
C GLY A 31 12.29 13.69 8.35
N LEU A 32 12.81 14.79 7.79
CA LEU A 32 12.36 15.29 6.49
C LEU A 32 12.75 14.36 5.33
N ILE A 33 13.97 13.84 5.34
CA ILE A 33 14.46 12.92 4.29
C ILE A 33 13.70 11.61 4.34
N GLU A 34 13.59 11.02 5.53
CA GLU A 34 12.89 9.76 5.77
C GLU A 34 11.40 9.89 5.46
N GLY A 35 10.73 10.95 5.93
CA GLY A 35 9.32 11.19 5.63
C GLY A 35 9.04 11.33 4.12
N ARG A 36 9.95 11.96 3.37
CA ARG A 36 9.85 12.04 1.90
C ARG A 36 10.08 10.68 1.23
N ALA A 37 11.02 9.88 1.73
CA ALA A 37 11.26 8.55 1.20
C ALA A 37 10.04 7.64 1.43
N LEU A 38 9.54 7.60 2.67
CA LEU A 38 8.39 6.81 3.07
C LEU A 38 7.12 7.22 2.32
N GLY A 39 6.88 8.52 2.15
CA GLY A 39 5.73 9.03 1.40
C GLY A 39 5.75 8.59 -0.07
N ARG A 40 6.93 8.55 -0.72
CA ARG A 40 7.06 8.05 -2.10
C ARG A 40 6.81 6.54 -2.18
N GLU A 41 7.35 5.77 -1.26
CA GLU A 41 7.17 4.32 -1.21
C GLU A 41 5.69 3.95 -1.02
N LYS A 42 5.04 4.53 -0.01
CA LYS A 42 3.62 4.29 0.26
C LYS A 42 2.70 4.83 -0.84
N GLY A 43 3.06 5.97 -1.43
CA GLY A 43 2.38 6.50 -2.61
C GLY A 43 2.47 5.52 -3.79
N PHE A 44 3.63 4.91 -4.02
CA PHE A 44 3.82 3.93 -5.09
C PHE A 44 3.01 2.65 -4.85
N GLU A 45 3.09 2.04 -3.66
CA GLU A 45 2.30 0.86 -3.29
C GLU A 45 0.81 1.06 -3.56
N MET A 46 0.30 2.23 -3.17
CA MET A 46 -1.09 2.61 -3.35
C MET A 46 -1.47 2.78 -4.83
N TRP A 47 -0.64 3.46 -5.61
CA TRP A 47 -0.91 3.68 -7.04
C TRP A 47 -0.71 2.44 -7.89
N GLU A 48 0.19 1.53 -7.51
CA GLU A 48 0.32 0.21 -8.14
C GLU A 48 -0.99 -0.58 -8.03
N GLU A 49 -1.57 -0.63 -6.83
CA GLU A 49 -2.87 -1.27 -6.60
C GLU A 49 -3.97 -0.62 -7.45
N LEU A 50 -4.04 0.71 -7.46
CA LEU A 50 -5.05 1.45 -8.22
C LEU A 50 -4.91 1.24 -9.74
N GLY A 51 -3.68 1.30 -10.25
CA GLY A 51 -3.38 1.07 -11.66
C GLY A 51 -3.77 -0.33 -12.10
N PHE A 52 -3.55 -1.33 -11.25
CA PHE A 52 -4.01 -2.70 -11.51
C PHE A 52 -5.54 -2.76 -11.63
N TYR A 53 -6.29 -2.17 -10.69
CA TYR A 53 -7.75 -2.13 -10.74
C TYR A 53 -8.28 -1.40 -11.98
N GLU A 54 -7.65 -0.29 -12.35
CA GLU A 54 -8.01 0.48 -13.53
C GLU A 54 -7.80 -0.32 -14.82
N GLY A 55 -6.63 -0.97 -14.95
CA GLY A 55 -6.31 -1.83 -16.09
C GLY A 55 -7.26 -3.03 -16.20
N PHE A 56 -7.55 -3.68 -15.07
CA PHE A 56 -8.52 -4.77 -14.99
C PHE A 56 -9.91 -4.31 -15.48
N ALA A 57 -10.43 -3.22 -14.92
CA ALA A 57 -11.74 -2.67 -15.27
C ALA A 57 -11.83 -2.27 -16.75
N LYS A 58 -10.80 -1.61 -17.29
CA LYS A 58 -10.72 -1.22 -18.71
C LYS A 58 -10.70 -2.44 -19.63
N THR A 59 -9.95 -3.48 -19.26
CA THR A 59 -9.85 -4.72 -20.05
C THR A 59 -11.21 -5.42 -20.14
N TRP A 60 -11.87 -5.62 -18.99
CA TRP A 60 -13.20 -6.21 -18.96
C TRP A 60 -14.23 -5.36 -19.70
N ARG A 61 -14.17 -4.03 -19.60
CA ARG A 61 -15.02 -3.14 -20.39
C ARG A 61 -14.89 -3.41 -21.89
N ALA A 62 -13.65 -3.49 -22.39
CA ALA A 62 -13.39 -3.75 -23.80
C ALA A 62 -13.91 -5.12 -24.25
N ILE A 63 -13.80 -6.15 -23.40
CA ILE A 63 -14.35 -7.49 -23.67
C ILE A 63 -15.88 -7.44 -23.77
N TYR A 64 -16.56 -6.78 -22.85
CA TYR A 64 -18.03 -6.68 -22.86
C TYR A 64 -18.56 -5.92 -24.08
N VAL A 65 -17.90 -4.83 -24.46
CA VAL A 65 -18.22 -4.06 -25.67
C VAL A 65 -18.08 -4.94 -26.92
N LYS A 66 -17.00 -5.73 -27.02
CA LYS A 66 -16.81 -6.68 -28.14
C LYS A 66 -17.87 -7.79 -28.17
N GLN A 67 -18.40 -8.20 -27.03
CA GLN A 67 -19.45 -9.22 -26.93
C GLN A 67 -20.87 -8.66 -27.20
N GLY A 68 -21.03 -7.35 -27.43
CA GLY A 68 -22.35 -6.73 -27.62
C GLY A 68 -23.24 -6.75 -26.37
N LYS A 69 -22.67 -6.97 -25.18
CA LYS A 69 -23.40 -7.02 -23.90
C LYS A 69 -23.31 -5.68 -23.18
N ASP A 70 -23.95 -4.66 -23.75
CA ASP A 70 -23.78 -3.26 -23.32
C ASP A 70 -24.56 -2.90 -22.03
N ASP A 71 -25.58 -3.69 -21.67
CA ASP A 71 -26.40 -3.46 -20.47
C ASP A 71 -26.25 -4.58 -19.43
N SER A 72 -25.01 -4.82 -19.02
CA SER A 72 -24.72 -5.77 -17.95
C SER A 72 -24.51 -5.07 -16.61
N ARG A 73 -24.98 -5.70 -15.54
CA ARG A 73 -24.65 -5.31 -14.15
C ARG A 73 -23.13 -5.11 -13.97
N ALA A 74 -22.32 -5.92 -14.64
CA ALA A 74 -20.86 -5.80 -14.65
C ALA A 74 -20.37 -4.46 -15.21
N LEU A 75 -20.95 -3.95 -16.30
CA LEU A 75 -20.57 -2.65 -16.88
C LEU A 75 -20.89 -1.48 -15.96
N ASN A 76 -21.99 -1.54 -15.20
CA ASN A 76 -22.29 -0.53 -14.18
C ASN A 76 -21.25 -0.55 -13.06
N HIS A 77 -20.85 -1.73 -12.58
CA HIS A 77 -19.77 -1.85 -11.59
C HIS A 77 -18.42 -1.35 -12.11
N ILE A 78 -18.08 -1.66 -13.38
CA ILE A 78 -16.87 -1.17 -14.05
C ILE A 78 -16.87 0.36 -14.14
N ARG A 79 -17.97 0.98 -14.59
CA ARG A 79 -18.07 2.44 -14.71
C ARG A 79 -17.88 3.12 -13.35
N HIS A 80 -18.54 2.61 -12.31
CA HIS A 80 -18.42 3.17 -10.97
C HIS A 80 -17.03 2.97 -10.36
N LEU A 81 -16.37 1.83 -10.60
CA LEU A 81 -14.99 1.62 -10.16
C LEU A 81 -14.02 2.62 -10.82
N LEU A 82 -14.16 2.83 -12.13
CA LEU A 82 -13.33 3.80 -12.86
C LEU A 82 -13.58 5.25 -12.41
N ASP A 83 -14.82 5.60 -12.08
CA ASP A 83 -15.18 6.91 -11.55
C ASP A 83 -14.57 7.18 -10.17
N LEU A 84 -14.52 6.18 -9.29
CA LEU A 84 -13.85 6.32 -7.99
C LEU A 84 -12.33 6.44 -8.14
N ILE A 85 -11.74 5.73 -9.10
CA ILE A 85 -10.30 5.81 -9.37
C ILE A 85 -9.95 7.19 -9.96
N SER A 86 -10.79 7.77 -10.83
CA SER A 86 -10.52 9.09 -11.42
C SER A 86 -10.58 10.24 -10.40
N GLN A 87 -11.38 10.09 -9.35
CA GLN A 87 -11.48 11.03 -8.23
C GLN A 87 -10.32 10.91 -7.22
N PHE A 88 -9.44 9.91 -7.37
CA PHE A 88 -8.36 9.70 -6.43
C PHE A 88 -7.30 10.82 -6.51
N PRO A 89 -6.86 11.39 -5.37
CA PRO A 89 -5.91 12.51 -5.37
C PRO A 89 -4.58 12.15 -6.06
N LYS A 90 -4.16 12.97 -7.01
CA LYS A 90 -2.87 12.83 -7.72
C LYS A 90 -1.75 13.65 -7.11
N GLU A 91 -2.11 14.62 -6.27
CA GLU A 91 -1.20 15.50 -5.58
C GLU A 91 -1.31 15.23 -4.08
N ASN A 92 -0.19 15.33 -3.36
CA ASN A 92 -0.18 15.20 -1.91
C ASN A 92 -0.69 16.51 -1.30
N PRO A 93 -1.89 16.56 -0.68
CA PRO A 93 -2.40 17.78 -0.08
C PRO A 93 -1.44 18.21 1.04
N SER A 94 -0.89 19.42 0.92
CA SER A 94 0.01 19.96 1.95
C SER A 94 -0.79 20.30 3.21
N ALA A 95 -0.14 20.27 4.37
CA ALA A 95 -0.76 20.52 5.67
C ALA A 95 -1.50 21.87 5.79
N SER A 96 -1.23 22.81 4.88
CA SER A 96 -1.91 24.11 4.78
C SER A 96 -3.37 24.04 4.33
N ASP A 97 -3.79 22.96 3.66
CA ASP A 97 -5.15 22.81 3.13
C ASP A 97 -6.03 22.03 4.11
N THR A 98 -6.20 22.60 5.31
CA THR A 98 -6.97 22.02 6.43
C THR A 98 -8.48 21.94 6.16
N SER A 99 -8.97 22.49 5.04
CA SER A 99 -10.41 22.58 4.72
C SER A 99 -11.04 21.29 4.18
N SER A 100 -10.25 20.25 3.91
CA SER A 100 -10.76 18.93 3.56
C SER A 100 -9.71 17.89 3.88
N SER A 101 -9.77 17.31 5.09
CA SER A 101 -9.03 16.10 5.42
C SER A 101 -9.54 14.97 4.51
N LEU A 102 -8.99 14.89 3.29
CA LEU A 102 -9.31 13.83 2.35
C LEU A 102 -8.82 12.53 2.99
N ASP A 103 -9.78 11.70 3.42
CA ASP A 103 -9.49 10.41 4.02
C ASP A 103 -9.12 9.43 2.89
N ILE A 104 -7.83 9.45 2.53
CA ILE A 104 -7.23 8.58 1.50
C ILE A 104 -7.54 7.11 1.82
N SER A 105 -7.45 6.72 3.09
CA SER A 105 -7.71 5.36 3.57
C SER A 105 -9.15 4.93 3.33
N ARG A 106 -10.12 5.82 3.54
CA ARG A 106 -11.53 5.57 3.26
C ARG A 106 -11.79 5.41 1.76
N ILE A 107 -11.23 6.29 0.93
CA ILE A 107 -11.39 6.21 -0.53
C ILE A 107 -10.79 4.89 -1.05
N LEU A 108 -9.59 4.51 -0.60
CA LEU A 108 -8.98 3.21 -0.95
C LEU A 108 -9.85 2.02 -0.56
N ARG A 109 -10.38 2.02 0.67
CA ARG A 109 -11.24 0.93 1.14
C ARG A 109 -12.51 0.81 0.29
N GLN A 110 -13.06 1.93 -0.13
CA GLN A 110 -14.20 1.98 -1.03
C GLN A 110 -13.85 1.40 -2.42
N ILE A 111 -12.71 1.78 -3.00
CA ILE A 111 -12.22 1.23 -4.28
C ILE A 111 -12.02 -0.29 -4.18
N ARG A 112 -11.34 -0.79 -3.13
CA ARG A 112 -11.13 -2.22 -2.87
C ARG A 112 -12.45 -2.99 -2.77
N SER A 113 -13.44 -2.43 -2.07
CA SER A 113 -14.77 -3.03 -1.95
C SER A 113 -15.46 -3.14 -3.32
N ARG A 114 -15.42 -2.07 -4.13
CA ARG A 114 -16.01 -2.07 -5.47
C ARG A 114 -15.31 -3.04 -6.43
N TYR A 115 -13.98 -3.13 -6.35
CA TYR A 115 -13.21 -4.13 -7.09
C TYR A 115 -13.65 -5.56 -6.73
N LYS A 116 -13.74 -5.89 -5.44
CA LYS A 116 -14.23 -7.21 -5.00
C LYS A 116 -15.64 -7.51 -5.49
N ALA A 117 -16.55 -6.54 -5.45
CA ALA A 117 -17.90 -6.69 -5.98
C ALA A 117 -17.92 -6.93 -7.51
N LEU A 118 -17.02 -6.27 -8.25
CA LEU A 118 -16.84 -6.51 -9.68
C LEU A 118 -16.34 -7.94 -9.94
N CYS A 119 -15.31 -8.41 -9.21
CA CYS A 119 -14.81 -9.79 -9.31
C CYS A 119 -15.92 -10.82 -9.07
N SER A 120 -16.74 -10.63 -8.03
CA SER A 120 -17.89 -11.50 -7.76
C SER A 120 -18.91 -11.50 -8.90
N THR A 121 -19.13 -10.37 -9.57
CA THR A 121 -20.05 -10.26 -10.71
C THR A 121 -19.48 -10.94 -11.97
N LEU A 122 -18.16 -10.91 -12.14
CA LEU A 122 -17.45 -11.53 -13.25
C LEU A 122 -17.18 -13.03 -13.03
N GLY A 123 -17.38 -13.54 -11.82
CA GLY A 123 -17.04 -14.92 -11.45
C GLY A 123 -15.53 -15.19 -11.39
N VAL A 124 -14.72 -14.14 -11.22
CA VAL A 124 -13.25 -14.23 -11.16
C VAL A 124 -12.80 -14.06 -9.72
N THR A 125 -11.78 -14.81 -9.30
CA THR A 125 -11.18 -14.61 -7.98
C THR A 125 -10.49 -13.26 -7.90
N ALA A 126 -10.78 -12.50 -6.85
CA ALA A 126 -10.10 -11.23 -6.60
C ALA A 126 -8.64 -11.53 -6.19
N SER A 127 -7.76 -11.65 -7.18
CA SER A 127 -6.31 -11.72 -6.94
C SER A 127 -5.78 -10.30 -7.01
N LEU A 128 -5.32 -9.78 -5.87
CA LEU A 128 -4.45 -8.62 -5.84
C LEU A 128 -3.08 -9.13 -5.42
N ARG A 129 -2.12 -9.19 -6.36
CA ARG A 129 -0.74 -9.56 -6.03
C ARG A 129 -0.09 -8.61 -5.02
N ALA A 130 -0.62 -7.39 -4.86
CA ALA A 130 -0.16 -6.39 -3.90
C ALA A 130 -0.80 -6.51 -2.49
N ALA A 131 -1.86 -7.31 -2.30
CA ALA A 131 -2.46 -7.48 -0.97
C ALA A 131 -1.69 -8.46 -0.08
N ASP A 132 -1.00 -9.44 -0.67
CA ASP A 132 -0.16 -10.40 0.06
C ASP A 132 1.04 -9.71 0.75
N SER A 133 1.39 -8.49 0.34
CA SER A 133 2.49 -7.71 0.91
C SER A 133 2.11 -6.97 2.21
N ALA A 134 0.81 -6.84 2.51
CA ALA A 134 0.31 -5.97 3.59
C ALA A 134 -0.25 -6.73 4.80
N ASP A 135 -0.33 -8.06 4.75
CA ASP A 135 -0.92 -8.90 5.81
C ASP A 135 0.11 -9.75 6.57
N ASP A 136 1.41 -9.50 6.38
CA ASP A 136 2.48 -10.31 7.02
C ASP A 136 2.89 -9.77 8.40
N SER A 137 1.94 -9.18 9.14
CA SER A 137 2.12 -8.73 10.52
C SER A 137 1.01 -9.27 11.41
N VAL A 138 1.28 -10.47 11.96
CA VAL A 138 0.64 -11.09 13.15
C VAL A 138 -0.57 -12.02 12.88
N GLU A 139 -0.24 -13.32 12.84
CA GLU A 139 -1.04 -14.50 13.23
C GLU A 139 -2.36 -14.83 12.49
N GLN A 140 -2.25 -15.73 11.51
CA GLN A 140 -2.87 -17.06 11.64
C GLN A 140 -2.19 -18.10 10.74
N SER A 141 -1.44 -18.98 11.39
CA SER A 141 -1.09 -20.31 10.90
C SER A 141 -2.35 -21.11 10.56
N ALA A 142 -2.75 -21.09 9.29
CA ALA A 142 -3.65 -22.10 8.74
C ALA A 142 -3.11 -22.53 7.37
N ALA A 143 -2.47 -23.70 7.37
CA ALA A 143 -1.79 -24.34 6.27
C ALA A 143 -2.54 -24.24 4.93
N ARG A 144 -2.05 -23.41 4.01
CA ARG A 144 -2.33 -23.55 2.59
C ARG A 144 -1.24 -24.42 1.97
N LYS A 145 -1.55 -25.70 1.78
CA LYS A 145 -0.67 -26.63 1.07
C LYS A 145 -0.43 -26.11 -0.35
N PRO A 146 0.82 -25.93 -0.81
CA PRO A 146 1.08 -25.62 -2.21
C PRO A 146 0.58 -26.78 -3.07
N SER A 147 -0.14 -26.46 -4.15
CA SER A 147 -0.54 -27.44 -5.17
C SER A 147 0.71 -27.82 -5.96
N VAL A 148 1.42 -28.83 -5.46
CA VAL A 148 2.52 -29.48 -6.17
C VAL A 148 1.90 -30.63 -6.97
N TRP A 149 2.07 -30.58 -8.29
CA TRP A 149 1.64 -31.66 -9.18
C TRP A 149 2.28 -32.98 -8.75
N PRO A 150 1.54 -34.09 -8.67
CA PRO A 150 2.13 -35.38 -8.30
C PRO A 150 3.10 -35.82 -9.40
N LEU A 151 4.39 -35.89 -9.06
CA LEU A 151 5.40 -36.53 -9.89
C LEU A 151 5.23 -38.05 -9.71
N GLU A 152 4.91 -38.75 -10.79
CA GLU A 152 4.89 -40.21 -10.79
C GLU A 152 6.32 -40.73 -10.56
N THR A 153 6.57 -41.26 -9.36
CA THR A 153 7.81 -42.00 -9.10
C THR A 153 7.73 -43.37 -9.76
N PRO A 154 8.72 -43.79 -10.56
CA PRO A 154 8.68 -45.08 -11.23
C PRO A 154 8.72 -46.24 -10.22
N LYS A 155 7.88 -47.26 -10.45
CA LYS A 155 7.81 -48.48 -9.63
C LYS A 155 9.18 -49.14 -9.54
N GLN A 156 9.71 -49.22 -8.33
CA GLN A 156 10.86 -50.03 -7.97
C GLN A 156 10.50 -51.50 -8.23
N GLN A 157 11.09 -52.10 -9.26
CA GLN A 157 10.98 -53.53 -9.50
C GLN A 157 11.74 -54.25 -8.40
N ASP A 158 11.01 -55.13 -7.71
CA ASP A 158 11.48 -55.99 -6.64
C ASP A 158 12.49 -56.99 -7.24
N LEU A 159 13.78 -56.77 -6.96
CA LEU A 159 14.84 -57.74 -7.23
C LEU A 159 15.01 -58.58 -5.97
N SER A 160 14.26 -59.69 -5.90
CA SER A 160 14.57 -60.79 -4.99
C SER A 160 15.38 -61.85 -5.75
N PHE A 161 16.55 -62.16 -5.20
CA PHE A 161 17.36 -63.34 -5.51
C PHE A 161 16.73 -64.60 -4.91
#